data_AF-A0A5N6EGE6-F1
#
_entry.id   AF-A0A5N6EGE6-F1
#
_cell.length_a   1.000
_cell.length_b   1.000
_cell.length_c   1.000
_cell.angle_alpha   90.00
_cell.angle_beta   90.00
_cell.angle_gamma   90.00
#
_symmetry.space_group_name_H-M   'P 1'
#
loop_
_entity.id
_entity.type
_entity.pdbx_description
1 polymer ?
#
loop_
_entity_poly.entity_id
_entity_poly.type
_entity_poly.pdbx_seq_one_letter_code
_entity_poly.pdbx_strand_id
1 'polypeptide(L)'
;MTAAVWIRGALQDKGVGLSTINWVEGDFEKPGPHWKANPKPLLRPVNRTPNETGKSLSQCLQDGEIAATIGAVVPSYVGKVAHIRHLFPDTRQATKKYHLQTKIFLIMHLVVIKKKTVDKYPFVVTSMFNALNDSKDLALRRMKAPGTHRYMLPFLPSYLEEIDGIFGGDPWPYGLEANRKSLEALVTYFEDQAMNTPQRSAGRIIRTHL
;
A
#
# COMPACT_ATOMS: atom_id res chain seq x y z
N MET A 1 5.66 7.89 -3.14
CA MET A 1 4.67 7.32 -2.19
C MET A 1 4.40 5.87 -2.54
N THR A 2 4.47 4.93 -1.59
CA THR A 2 4.29 3.48 -1.80
C THR A 2 2.87 3.11 -2.26
N ALA A 3 1.82 3.78 -1.74
CA ALA A 3 0.43 3.53 -2.15
C ALA A 3 0.23 3.68 -3.66
N ALA A 4 0.81 4.70 -4.28
CA ALA A 4 0.68 4.92 -5.72
C ALA A 4 1.36 3.82 -6.55
N VAL A 5 2.43 3.21 -6.03
CA VAL A 5 3.10 2.07 -6.68
C VAL A 5 2.18 0.86 -6.70
N TRP A 6 1.56 0.53 -5.56
CA TRP A 6 0.59 -0.55 -5.45
C TRP A 6 -0.64 -0.34 -6.32
N ILE A 7 -1.23 0.86 -6.32
CA ILE A 7 -2.42 1.16 -7.12
C ILE A 7 -2.11 1.00 -8.62
N ARG A 8 -0.98 1.54 -9.09
CA ARG A 8 -0.55 1.37 -10.49
C ARG A 8 -0.23 -0.08 -10.83
N GLY A 9 0.42 -0.82 -9.94
CA GLY A 9 0.66 -2.26 -10.11
C GLY A 9 -0.63 -3.05 -10.27
N ALA A 10 -1.63 -2.79 -9.43
CA ALA A 10 -2.94 -3.42 -9.55
C ALA A 10 -3.67 -3.07 -10.86
N LEU A 11 -3.47 -1.85 -11.39
CA LEU A 11 -3.98 -1.47 -12.72
C LEU A 11 -3.25 -2.22 -13.85
N GLN A 12 -1.92 -2.36 -13.76
CA GLN A 12 -1.11 -3.13 -14.72
C GLN A 12 -1.53 -4.60 -14.76
N ASP A 13 -1.79 -5.20 -13.60
CA ASP A 13 -2.29 -6.59 -13.48
C ASP A 13 -3.68 -6.78 -14.11
N LYS A 14 -4.40 -5.68 -14.37
CA LYS A 14 -5.66 -5.65 -15.13
C LYS A 14 -5.49 -5.18 -16.58
N GLY A 15 -4.26 -5.10 -17.08
CA GLY A 15 -3.92 -4.77 -18.46
C GLY A 15 -3.86 -3.28 -18.78
N VAL A 16 -3.87 -2.39 -17.78
CA VAL A 16 -3.76 -0.96 -18.02
C VAL A 16 -2.32 -0.57 -18.35
N GLY A 17 -2.11 -0.07 -19.56
CA GLY A 17 -0.82 0.49 -19.98
C GLY A 17 -0.56 1.84 -19.31
N LEU A 18 0.25 1.89 -18.26
CA LEU A 18 0.51 3.14 -17.52
C LEU A 18 1.10 4.28 -18.38
N SER A 19 1.75 3.94 -19.51
CA SER A 19 2.29 4.90 -20.47
C SER A 19 1.23 5.63 -21.28
N THR A 20 -0.02 5.11 -21.32
CA THR A 20 -1.13 5.76 -22.02
C THR A 20 -1.82 6.82 -21.16
N ILE A 21 -1.38 7.02 -19.91
CA ILE A 21 -1.99 7.93 -18.94
C ILE A 21 -1.10 9.17 -18.80
N ASN A 22 -1.73 10.35 -18.86
CA ASN A 22 -1.12 11.62 -18.47
C ASN A 22 -1.24 11.76 -16.94
N TRP A 23 -0.14 11.58 -16.22
CA TRP A 23 -0.14 11.62 -14.75
C TRP A 23 0.00 13.05 -14.23
N VAL A 24 -0.99 13.55 -13.49
CA VAL A 24 -0.92 14.88 -12.86
C VAL A 24 -0.49 14.74 -11.39
N GLU A 25 0.56 15.46 -10.99
CA GLU A 25 1.08 15.47 -9.62
C GLU A 25 0.65 16.73 -8.85
N GLY A 26 -0.01 16.53 -7.71
CA GLY A 26 -0.44 17.63 -6.83
C GLY A 26 -0.86 17.12 -5.47
N ASP A 27 -1.18 18.03 -4.56
CA ASP A 27 -1.81 17.70 -3.28
C ASP A 27 -3.32 17.42 -3.45
N PHE A 28 -3.86 16.55 -2.61
CA PHE A 28 -5.27 16.17 -2.68
C PHE A 28 -6.20 17.31 -2.28
N GLU A 29 -5.88 18.04 -1.21
CA GLU A 29 -6.82 18.99 -0.60
C GLU A 29 -6.33 20.44 -0.67
N LYS A 30 -5.06 20.67 -1.03
CA LYS A 30 -4.48 22.02 -1.18
C LYS A 30 -3.92 22.26 -2.58
N PRO A 31 -3.83 23.51 -3.03
CA PRO A 31 -3.04 23.85 -4.20
C PRO A 31 -1.55 23.51 -4.04
N GLY A 32 -0.92 23.14 -5.15
CA GLY A 32 0.53 22.91 -5.22
C GLY A 32 0.95 21.45 -4.97
N PRO A 33 2.26 21.20 -4.74
CA PRO A 33 2.79 19.85 -4.64
C PRO A 33 2.41 19.19 -3.31
N HIS A 34 2.07 17.90 -3.36
CA HIS A 34 1.78 17.09 -2.17
C HIS A 34 2.92 17.10 -1.15
N TRP A 35 4.16 17.09 -1.64
CA TRP A 35 5.34 17.08 -0.79
C TRP A 35 6.56 17.64 -1.54
N LYS A 36 7.40 18.39 -0.84
CA LYS A 36 8.70 18.85 -1.36
C LYS A 36 9.76 17.76 -1.17
N ALA A 37 9.63 16.64 -1.89
CA ALA A 37 10.72 15.67 -1.97
C ALA A 37 11.71 16.11 -3.03
N ASN A 38 12.95 15.72 -2.85
CA ASN A 38 13.95 15.67 -3.92
C ASN A 38 14.09 14.20 -4.35
N PRO A 39 13.09 13.62 -5.05
CA PRO A 39 13.15 12.21 -5.42
C PRO A 39 14.29 11.97 -6.41
N LYS A 40 14.86 10.77 -6.38
CA LYS A 40 15.74 10.34 -7.46
C LYS A 40 14.96 10.34 -8.78
N PRO A 41 15.60 10.73 -9.91
CA PRO A 41 14.95 10.66 -11.20
C PRO A 41 14.55 9.21 -11.51
N LEU A 42 13.44 9.06 -12.23
CA LEU A 42 13.05 7.76 -12.78
C LEU A 42 14.06 7.33 -13.83
N LEU A 43 14.23 6.02 -13.99
CA LEU A 43 15.19 5.43 -14.93
C LEU A 43 14.70 5.49 -16.39
N ARG A 44 13.40 5.71 -16.60
CA ARG A 44 12.76 5.89 -17.90
C ARG A 44 11.74 7.04 -17.81
N PRO A 45 11.53 7.81 -18.89
CA PRO A 45 10.52 8.86 -18.91
C PRO A 45 9.12 8.30 -18.63
N VAL A 46 8.34 9.03 -17.84
CA VAL A 46 6.92 8.76 -17.60
C VAL A 46 6.16 10.03 -17.92
N ASN A 47 5.03 9.89 -18.59
CA ASN A 47 4.17 11.00 -18.97
C ASN A 47 3.52 11.61 -17.72
N ARG A 48 4.19 12.62 -17.15
CA ARG A 48 3.85 13.18 -15.86
C ARG A 48 4.07 14.67 -15.84
N THR A 49 3.07 15.42 -15.37
CA THR A 49 3.11 16.87 -15.27
C THR A 49 2.76 17.31 -13.86
N PRO A 50 3.39 18.38 -13.34
CA PRO A 50 2.90 19.02 -12.13
C PRO A 50 1.51 19.62 -12.37
N ASN A 51 0.69 19.67 -11.33
CA ASN A 51 -0.57 20.39 -11.36
C ASN A 51 -0.30 21.90 -11.32
N GLU A 52 -0.53 22.57 -12.44
CA GLU A 52 -0.31 24.02 -12.60
C GLU A 52 -1.61 24.85 -12.55
N THR A 53 -2.74 24.22 -12.28
CA THR A 53 -4.08 24.87 -12.27
C THR A 53 -4.29 25.84 -11.11
N GLY A 54 -3.41 25.83 -10.11
CA GLY A 54 -3.63 26.55 -8.85
C GLY A 54 -4.70 25.93 -7.95
N LYS A 55 -5.21 24.74 -8.29
CA LYS A 55 -6.24 24.01 -7.55
C LYS A 55 -5.67 22.77 -6.86
N SER A 56 -6.44 22.19 -5.94
CA SER A 56 -6.15 20.86 -5.39
C SER A 56 -6.57 19.76 -6.37
N LEU A 57 -6.01 18.55 -6.25
CA LEU A 57 -6.45 17.43 -7.10
C LEU A 57 -7.91 17.06 -6.87
N SER A 58 -8.44 17.22 -5.64
CA SER A 58 -9.87 17.02 -5.37
C SER A 58 -10.73 18.01 -6.17
N GLN A 59 -10.32 19.27 -6.27
CA GLN A 59 -11.03 20.27 -7.08
C GLN A 59 -10.90 19.98 -8.58
N CYS A 60 -9.71 19.64 -9.07
CA CYS A 60 -9.51 19.24 -10.46
C CYS A 60 -10.38 18.04 -10.85
N LEU A 61 -10.54 17.06 -9.94
CA LEU A 61 -11.42 15.91 -10.15
C LEU A 61 -12.89 16.32 -10.21
N GLN A 62 -13.31 17.26 -9.36
CA GLN A 62 -14.67 17.79 -9.36
C GLN A 62 -14.99 18.53 -10.67
N ASP A 63 -14.06 19.38 -11.10
CA ASP A 63 -14.20 20.24 -12.27
C ASP A 63 -14.03 19.48 -13.60
N GLY A 64 -13.64 18.20 -13.56
CA GLY A 64 -13.42 17.36 -14.75
C GLY A 64 -12.08 17.60 -15.45
N GLU A 65 -11.16 18.33 -14.81
CA GLU A 65 -9.79 18.57 -15.32
C GLU A 65 -8.93 17.30 -15.26
N ILE A 66 -9.23 16.40 -14.32
CA ILE A 66 -8.68 15.05 -14.25
C ILE A 66 -9.79 14.02 -14.11
N ALA A 67 -9.62 12.85 -14.73
CA ALA A 67 -10.65 11.81 -14.75
C ALA A 67 -10.68 10.95 -13.47
N ALA A 68 -9.54 10.84 -12.77
CA ALA A 68 -9.39 10.01 -11.58
C ALA A 68 -8.20 10.47 -10.73
N THR A 69 -8.20 10.08 -9.46
CA THR A 69 -7.07 10.26 -8.55
C THR A 69 -6.62 8.90 -7.99
N ILE A 70 -5.33 8.79 -7.70
CA ILE A 70 -4.76 7.63 -7.00
C ILE A 70 -3.93 8.12 -5.81
N GLY A 71 -4.15 7.53 -4.64
CA GLY A 71 -3.41 7.94 -3.45
C GLY A 71 -3.87 7.25 -2.17
N ALA A 72 -3.23 7.62 -1.06
CA ALA A 72 -3.59 7.16 0.27
C ALA A 72 -4.72 7.99 0.91
N VAL A 73 -5.01 9.16 0.35
CA VAL A 73 -6.08 10.06 0.80
C VAL A 73 -7.29 9.86 -0.10
N VAL A 74 -8.46 9.69 0.52
CA VAL A 74 -9.73 9.70 -0.20
C VAL A 74 -10.10 11.16 -0.47
N PRO A 75 -10.29 11.58 -1.73
CA PRO A 75 -10.71 12.94 -2.06
C PRO A 75 -11.98 13.34 -1.30
N SER A 76 -12.02 14.57 -0.81
CA SER A 76 -13.12 15.07 0.04
C SER A 76 -14.51 15.05 -0.61
N TYR A 77 -14.60 14.94 -1.94
CA TYR A 77 -15.84 14.88 -2.72
C TYR A 77 -16.40 13.47 -2.94
N VAL A 78 -15.63 12.41 -2.65
CA VAL A 78 -16.13 11.03 -2.78
C VAL A 78 -17.37 10.85 -1.90
N GLY A 79 -18.49 10.44 -2.50
CA GLY A 79 -19.77 10.26 -1.81
C GLY A 79 -20.54 11.56 -1.52
N LYS A 80 -19.98 12.74 -1.83
CA LYS A 80 -20.68 14.04 -1.75
C LYS A 80 -21.14 14.55 -3.11
N VAL A 81 -20.44 14.14 -4.18
CA VAL A 81 -20.71 14.57 -5.56
C VAL A 81 -21.10 13.35 -6.38
N ALA A 82 -22.23 13.41 -7.07
CA ALA A 82 -22.87 12.24 -7.71
C ALA A 82 -21.99 11.57 -8.78
N HIS A 83 -21.17 12.33 -9.52
CA HIS A 83 -20.28 11.80 -10.55
C HIS A 83 -18.92 11.31 -10.04
N ILE A 84 -18.62 11.46 -8.74
CA ILE A 84 -17.34 11.04 -8.14
C ILE A 84 -17.56 9.82 -7.24
N ARG A 85 -16.94 8.71 -7.61
CA ARG A 85 -17.06 7.42 -6.91
C ARG A 85 -15.75 6.64 -6.93
N HIS A 86 -15.66 5.64 -6.05
CA HIS A 86 -14.57 4.67 -6.15
C HIS A 86 -14.63 3.90 -7.47
N LEU A 87 -13.46 3.59 -8.04
CA LEU A 87 -13.34 2.77 -9.24
C LEU A 87 -13.99 1.39 -9.07
N PHE A 88 -13.82 0.80 -7.88
CA PHE A 88 -14.53 -0.40 -7.46
C PHE A 88 -15.61 -0.01 -6.45
N PRO A 89 -16.91 -0.13 -6.80
CA PRO A 89 -18.00 0.24 -5.89
C PRO A 89 -17.96 -0.53 -4.56
N ASP A 90 -17.65 -1.83 -4.61
CA ASP A 90 -17.40 -2.66 -3.43
C ASP A 90 -15.90 -2.91 -3.27
N THR A 91 -15.24 -1.98 -2.58
CA THR A 91 -13.79 -2.04 -2.32
C THR A 91 -13.40 -3.24 -1.46
N ARG A 92 -14.28 -3.67 -0.54
CA ARG A 92 -14.04 -4.83 0.33
C ARG A 92 -14.03 -6.11 -0.49
N GLN A 93 -15.04 -6.35 -1.33
CA GLN A 93 -15.08 -7.53 -2.20
C GLN A 93 -13.97 -7.51 -3.26
N ALA A 94 -13.69 -6.35 -3.86
CA ALA A 94 -12.57 -6.21 -4.80
C ALA A 94 -11.22 -6.58 -4.16
N THR A 95 -10.98 -6.11 -2.93
CA THR A 95 -9.75 -6.42 -2.18
C THR A 95 -9.64 -7.91 -1.86
N LYS A 96 -10.72 -8.54 -1.39
CA LYS A 96 -10.74 -9.99 -1.12
C LYS A 96 -10.47 -10.79 -2.39
N LYS A 97 -11.17 -10.48 -3.48
CA LYS A 97 -11.00 -11.15 -4.76
C LYS A 97 -9.55 -11.02 -5.24
N TYR A 98 -8.97 -9.83 -5.14
CA TYR A 98 -7.59 -9.60 -5.50
C TYR A 98 -6.62 -10.45 -4.66
N HIS A 99 -6.80 -10.45 -3.33
CA HIS A 99 -5.97 -11.26 -2.44
C HIS A 99 -6.13 -12.76 -2.68
N LEU A 100 -7.36 -13.25 -2.87
CA LEU A 100 -7.60 -14.67 -3.14
C LEU A 100 -6.98 -15.12 -4.47
N GLN A 101 -6.99 -14.26 -5.49
CA GLN A 101 -6.40 -14.53 -6.80
C GLN A 101 -4.87 -14.48 -6.81
N THR A 102 -4.27 -13.50 -6.13
CA THR A 102 -2.83 -13.20 -6.25
C THR A 102 -2.01 -13.61 -5.03
N LYS A 103 -2.67 -13.81 -3.88
CA LYS A 103 -2.07 -13.90 -2.54
C LYS A 103 -1.24 -12.68 -2.14
N ILE A 104 -1.43 -11.56 -2.82
CA ILE A 104 -0.81 -10.28 -2.48
C ILE A 104 -1.69 -9.56 -1.46
N PHE A 105 -1.08 -9.09 -0.38
CA PHE A 105 -1.66 -8.12 0.55
C PHE A 105 -0.65 -7.00 0.80
N LEU A 106 -1.10 -5.75 0.71
CA LEU A 106 -0.23 -4.60 0.49
C LEU A 106 0.66 -4.32 1.70
N ILE A 107 1.96 -4.17 1.47
CA ILE A 107 2.93 -3.74 2.47
C ILE A 107 3.14 -2.23 2.32
N MET A 108 2.78 -1.48 3.36
CA MET A 108 2.90 -0.01 3.38
C MET A 108 4.13 0.49 4.12
N HIS A 109 4.53 -0.20 5.18
CA HIS A 109 5.59 0.23 6.09
C HIS A 109 6.57 -0.92 6.38
N LEU A 110 7.82 -0.56 6.64
CA LEU A 110 8.90 -1.46 7.02
C LEU A 110 9.61 -0.91 8.25
N VAL A 111 10.00 -1.81 9.15
CA VAL A 111 10.90 -1.49 10.27
C VAL A 111 12.33 -1.80 9.83
N VAL A 112 13.23 -0.83 9.98
CA VAL A 112 14.64 -0.99 9.63
C VAL A 112 15.51 -0.76 10.85
N ILE A 113 16.50 -1.64 11.05
CA ILE A 113 17.53 -1.48 12.08
C ILE A 113 18.84 -1.11 11.37
N LYS A 114 19.49 -0.04 11.86
CA LYS A 114 20.78 0.39 11.28
C LYS A 114 21.80 -0.73 11.44
N LYS A 115 22.55 -1.03 10.37
CA LYS A 115 23.58 -2.08 10.37
C LYS A 115 24.54 -1.99 11.57
N LYS A 116 25.04 -0.78 11.88
CA LYS A 116 25.92 -0.55 13.04
C LYS A 116 25.33 -0.99 14.39
N THR A 117 24.00 -0.95 14.54
CA THR A 117 23.31 -1.40 15.75
C THR A 117 23.28 -2.92 15.80
N VAL A 118 23.04 -3.57 14.66
CA VAL A 118 23.08 -5.03 14.54
C VAL A 118 24.49 -5.56 14.78
N ASP A 119 25.51 -4.93 14.18
CA ASP A 119 26.90 -5.33 14.36
C ASP A 119 27.35 -5.22 15.84
N LYS A 120 26.83 -4.22 16.57
CA LYS A 120 27.11 -4.02 18.01
C LYS A 120 26.25 -4.89 18.93
N TYR A 121 25.01 -5.14 18.56
CA TYR A 121 24.01 -5.87 19.35
C TYR A 121 23.27 -6.88 18.47
N PRO A 122 23.87 -8.01 18.08
CA PRO A 122 23.27 -8.92 17.10
C PRO A 122 21.89 -9.46 17.49
N PHE A 123 21.65 -9.66 18.80
CA PHE A 123 20.38 -10.12 19.34
C PHE A 123 19.20 -9.17 19.04
N VAL A 124 19.47 -7.89 18.75
CA VAL A 124 18.42 -6.87 18.55
C VAL A 124 17.46 -7.22 17.42
N VAL A 125 17.93 -7.94 16.39
CA VAL A 125 17.11 -8.35 15.25
C VAL A 125 16.01 -9.30 15.70
N THR A 126 16.40 -10.41 16.34
CA THR A 126 15.46 -11.41 16.85
C THR A 126 14.59 -10.86 17.97
N SER A 127 15.16 -10.08 18.89
CA SER A 127 14.39 -9.46 19.98
C SER A 127 13.33 -8.49 19.46
N MET A 128 13.66 -7.64 18.48
CA MET A 128 12.69 -6.73 17.88
C MET A 128 11.61 -7.48 17.09
N PHE A 129 12.02 -8.49 16.30
CA PHE A 129 11.07 -9.31 15.55
C PHE A 129 10.07 -10.01 16.47
N ASN A 130 10.53 -10.63 17.55
CA ASN A 130 9.67 -11.31 18.52
C ASN A 130 8.77 -10.31 19.25
N ALA A 131 9.32 -9.20 19.76
CA ALA A 131 8.54 -8.21 20.49
C ALA A 131 7.43 -7.58 19.62
N LEU A 132 7.68 -7.36 18.33
CA LEU A 132 6.68 -6.86 17.40
C LEU A 132 5.59 -7.90 17.13
N ASN A 133 5.94 -9.19 16.96
CA ASN A 133 4.95 -10.26 16.84
C ASN A 133 4.10 -10.39 18.11
N ASP A 134 4.73 -10.44 19.29
CA ASP A 134 4.04 -10.52 20.58
C ASP A 134 3.04 -9.37 20.77
N SER A 135 3.44 -8.15 20.38
CA SER A 135 2.59 -6.96 20.43
C SER A 135 1.37 -7.08 19.50
N LYS A 136 1.59 -7.53 18.25
CA LYS A 136 0.51 -7.76 17.28
C LYS A 136 -0.45 -8.85 17.77
N ASP A 137 0.07 -9.98 18.25
CA ASP A 137 -0.73 -11.10 18.72
C ASP A 137 -1.54 -10.73 19.96
N LEU A 138 -0.97 -9.93 20.85
CA LEU A 138 -1.71 -9.34 21.97
C LEU A 138 -2.84 -8.42 21.48
N ALA A 139 -2.61 -7.60 20.46
CA ALA A 139 -3.64 -6.74 19.89
C ALA A 139 -4.78 -7.55 19.24
N LEU A 140 -4.45 -8.59 18.46
CA LEU A 140 -5.43 -9.49 17.84
C LEU A 140 -6.25 -10.24 18.91
N ARG A 141 -5.60 -10.79 19.94
CA ARG A 141 -6.31 -11.45 21.05
C ARG A 141 -7.27 -10.52 21.78
N ARG A 142 -6.85 -9.27 22.04
CA ARG A 142 -7.71 -8.26 22.65
C ARG A 142 -8.88 -7.87 21.76
N MET A 143 -8.68 -7.88 20.44
CA MET A 143 -9.75 -7.61 19.47
C MET A 143 -10.79 -8.75 19.45
N LYS A 144 -10.35 -10.00 19.64
CA LYS A 144 -11.19 -11.20 19.72
C LYS A 144 -11.78 -11.49 21.11
N ALA A 145 -11.48 -10.67 22.12
CA ALA A 145 -11.88 -10.94 23.49
C ALA A 145 -13.43 -10.96 23.64
N PRO A 146 -14.01 -12.00 24.26
CA PRO A 146 -15.45 -12.09 24.45
C PRO A 146 -15.93 -11.07 25.48
N GLY A 147 -17.18 -10.61 25.34
CA GLY A 147 -17.89 -9.85 26.37
C GLY A 147 -17.81 -8.31 26.25
N THR A 148 -16.77 -7.74 25.64
CA THR A 148 -16.76 -6.30 25.29
C THR A 148 -16.00 -6.04 24.00
N HIS A 149 -16.58 -5.21 23.12
CA HIS A 149 -15.91 -4.83 21.89
C HIS A 149 -14.78 -3.84 22.21
N ARG A 150 -13.56 -4.14 21.78
CA ARG A 150 -12.42 -3.23 21.94
C ARG A 150 -12.59 -1.92 21.15
N TYR A 151 -13.39 -1.96 20.09
CA TYR A 151 -13.65 -0.84 19.17
C TYR A 151 -15.16 -0.63 19.03
N MET A 152 -15.58 0.59 18.73
CA MET A 152 -16.99 0.96 18.46
C MET A 152 -17.44 0.49 17.06
N LEU A 153 -17.27 -0.81 16.79
CA LEU A 153 -17.60 -1.47 15.54
C LEU A 153 -18.59 -2.61 15.83
N PRO A 154 -19.91 -2.38 15.67
CA PRO A 154 -20.94 -3.36 16.04
C PRO A 154 -20.80 -4.74 15.37
N PHE A 155 -20.17 -4.79 14.20
CA PHE A 155 -19.99 -6.01 13.42
C PHE A 155 -18.57 -6.59 13.50
N LEU A 156 -17.75 -6.14 14.47
CA LEU A 156 -16.37 -6.61 14.64
C LEU A 156 -16.22 -8.13 14.66
N PRO A 157 -17.09 -8.92 15.36
CA PRO A 157 -16.97 -10.38 15.37
C PRO A 157 -17.04 -10.98 13.97
N SER A 158 -18.02 -10.55 13.15
CA SER A 158 -18.16 -11.01 11.76
C SER A 158 -16.97 -10.62 10.88
N TYR A 159 -16.34 -9.47 11.13
CA TYR A 159 -15.12 -9.07 10.42
C TYR A 159 -13.93 -9.95 10.81
N LEU A 160 -13.83 -10.35 12.08
CA LEU A 160 -12.76 -11.22 12.57
C LEU A 160 -12.91 -12.65 12.03
N GLU A 161 -14.12 -13.19 12.00
CA GLU A 161 -14.42 -14.51 11.39
C GLU A 161 -14.04 -14.54 9.91
N GLU A 162 -14.32 -13.46 9.19
CA GLU A 162 -13.91 -13.35 7.79
C GLU A 162 -12.39 -13.24 7.62
N ILE A 163 -11.72 -12.48 8.50
CA ILE A 163 -10.26 -12.41 8.50
C ILE A 163 -9.66 -13.79 8.77
N ASP A 164 -10.24 -14.56 9.69
CA ASP A 164 -9.82 -15.93 9.99
C ASP A 164 -9.96 -16.82 8.74
N GLY A 165 -11.09 -16.73 8.04
CA GLY A 165 -11.33 -17.51 6.81
C GLY A 165 -10.45 -17.14 5.61
N ILE A 166 -10.09 -15.86 5.45
CA ILE A 166 -9.34 -15.38 4.27
C ILE A 166 -7.83 -15.40 4.51
N PHE A 167 -7.39 -15.01 5.71
CA PHE A 167 -5.99 -14.78 6.04
C PHE A 167 -5.43 -15.81 7.04
N GLY A 168 -6.20 -16.80 7.46
CA GLY A 168 -5.77 -17.74 8.49
C GLY A 168 -5.60 -17.07 9.87
N GLY A 169 -6.26 -15.93 10.07
CA GLY A 169 -6.31 -15.19 11.32
C GLY A 169 -5.21 -14.15 11.54
N ASP A 170 -4.26 -14.05 10.61
CA ASP A 170 -3.24 -13.00 10.62
C ASP A 170 -3.11 -12.32 9.24
N PRO A 171 -3.83 -11.20 9.02
CA PRO A 171 -3.74 -10.46 7.76
C PRO A 171 -2.43 -9.67 7.61
N TRP A 172 -1.61 -9.53 8.66
CA TRP A 172 -0.34 -8.79 8.63
C TRP A 172 0.82 -9.65 9.17
N PRO A 173 1.17 -10.75 8.48
CA PRO A 173 2.27 -11.59 8.92
C PRO A 173 3.59 -10.82 8.87
N TYR A 174 4.48 -11.10 9.83
CA TYR A 174 5.85 -10.58 9.79
C TYR A 174 6.80 -11.64 9.24
N GLY A 175 7.91 -11.17 8.67
CA GLY A 175 8.94 -12.04 8.09
C GLY A 175 8.88 -12.09 6.56
N LEU A 176 9.93 -12.65 5.96
CA LEU A 176 10.14 -12.62 4.52
C LEU A 176 9.26 -13.63 3.79
N GLU A 177 9.26 -14.90 4.23
CA GLU A 177 8.54 -15.98 3.54
C GLU A 177 7.03 -15.75 3.49
N ALA A 178 6.43 -15.37 4.63
CA ALA A 178 5.00 -15.09 4.70
C ALA A 178 4.58 -13.90 3.81
N ASN A 179 5.52 -12.99 3.50
CA ASN A 179 5.30 -11.81 2.65
C ASN A 179 5.87 -11.95 1.24
N ARG A 180 6.43 -13.12 0.89
CA ARG A 180 7.22 -13.32 -0.33
C ARG A 180 6.48 -12.87 -1.59
N LYS A 181 5.22 -13.27 -1.74
CA LYS A 181 4.38 -12.89 -2.89
C LYS A 181 4.21 -11.37 -3.02
N SER A 182 3.93 -10.68 -1.92
CA SER A 182 3.82 -9.22 -1.91
C SER A 182 5.16 -8.55 -2.20
N LEU A 183 6.26 -9.04 -1.63
CA LEU A 183 7.59 -8.46 -1.85
C LEU A 183 8.06 -8.64 -3.30
N GLU A 184 7.86 -9.83 -3.88
CA GLU A 184 8.16 -10.12 -5.29
C GLU A 184 7.36 -9.20 -6.21
N ALA A 185 6.06 -9.07 -6.00
CA ALA A 185 5.20 -8.16 -6.76
C ALA A 185 5.65 -6.70 -6.64
N LEU A 186 5.99 -6.24 -5.42
CA LEU A 186 6.47 -4.88 -5.20
C LEU A 186 7.78 -4.60 -5.95
N VAL A 187 8.71 -5.56 -5.98
CA VAL A 187 9.96 -5.44 -6.77
C VAL A 187 9.64 -5.33 -8.26
N THR A 188 8.77 -6.20 -8.79
CA THR A 188 8.33 -6.13 -10.19
C THR A 188 7.70 -4.77 -10.51
N TYR A 189 6.80 -4.27 -9.66
CA TYR A 189 6.18 -2.96 -9.87
C TYR A 189 7.19 -1.81 -9.84
N PHE A 190 8.22 -1.88 -9.00
CA PHE A 190 9.29 -0.86 -9.02
C PHE A 190 10.07 -0.86 -10.33
N GLU A 191 10.35 -2.04 -10.91
CA GLU A 191 11.04 -2.16 -12.20
C GLU A 191 10.16 -1.67 -13.35
N ASP A 192 8.91 -2.13 -13.40
CA ASP A 192 7.94 -1.76 -14.42
C ASP A 192 7.64 -0.26 -14.43
N GLN A 193 7.58 0.36 -13.24
CA GLN A 193 7.33 1.79 -13.06
C GLN A 193 8.63 2.63 -13.08
N ALA A 194 9.74 2.05 -13.55
CA ALA A 194 11.03 2.72 -13.76
C ALA A 194 11.66 3.35 -12.51
N MET A 195 11.34 2.83 -11.32
CA MET A 195 11.90 3.29 -10.04
C MET A 195 13.16 2.51 -9.63
N ASN A 196 13.34 1.30 -10.16
CA ASN A 196 14.52 0.48 -9.93
C ASN A 196 15.04 -0.13 -11.23
N THR A 197 16.35 -0.35 -11.31
CA THR A 197 16.94 -1.09 -12.44
C THR A 197 16.47 -2.53 -12.36
N PRO A 198 16.28 -3.22 -13.50
CA PRO A 198 16.02 -4.66 -13.49
C PRO A 198 17.12 -5.38 -12.72
N GLN A 199 16.86 -5.83 -11.49
CA GLN A 199 17.80 -6.66 -10.76
C GLN A 199 17.51 -8.12 -11.08
N ARG A 200 18.56 -8.89 -11.38
CA ARG A 200 18.47 -10.34 -11.58
C ARG A 200 17.87 -10.99 -10.32
N SER A 201 16.57 -11.27 -10.36
CA SER A 201 15.73 -12.00 -9.39
C SER A 201 15.57 -11.39 -8.00
N ALA A 202 14.32 -11.34 -7.51
CA ALA A 202 13.94 -10.93 -6.16
C ALA A 202 14.73 -11.65 -5.04
N GLY A 203 15.30 -12.82 -5.32
CA GLY A 203 16.14 -13.59 -4.40
C GLY A 203 17.45 -12.92 -3.95
N ARG A 204 17.88 -11.82 -4.58
CA ARG A 204 19.07 -11.08 -4.13
C ARG A 204 18.76 -9.95 -3.15
N ILE A 205 17.56 -9.37 -3.22
CA ILE A 205 17.07 -8.31 -2.32
C ILE A 205 16.48 -8.93 -1.04
N ILE A 206 15.79 -10.06 -1.20
CA ILE A 206 15.15 -10.80 -0.11
C ILE A 206 16.10 -11.92 0.32
N ARG A 207 17.08 -11.59 1.15
CA ARG A 207 17.98 -12.59 1.78
C ARG A 207 17.60 -12.77 3.24
N THR A 208 17.38 -14.01 3.64
CA THR A 208 17.37 -14.42 5.04
C THR A 208 18.81 -14.47 5.53
N HIS A 209 19.17 -13.57 6.44
CA HIS A 209 20.38 -13.69 7.28
C HIS A 209 19.97 -14.03 8.72
N LEU A 210 19.07 -15.00 8.84
CA LEU A 210 18.80 -15.72 10.07
C LEU A 210 19.30 -17.15 9.88
#